data_AF-A0A1D9GJS2-F1
#
_entry.id   AF-A0A1D9GJS2-F1
#
_cell.length_a   1.000
_cell.length_b   1.000
_cell.length_c   1.000
_cell.angle_alpha   90.00
_cell.angle_beta   90.00
_cell.angle_gamma   90.00
#
_symmetry.space_group_name_H-M   'P 1'
#
loop_
_entity.id
_entity.type
_entity.pdbx_description
1 polymer ?
#
loop_
_entity_poly.entity_id
_entity_poly.type
_entity_poly.pdbx_seq_one_letter_code
_entity_poly.pdbx_strand_id
1 'polypeptide(L)'
;MTISADKHREQLRHVLDTKSFPHQRFAAKNAFAALDIDCRTVIVAAEMQSGKSGVALSLACFQRDSLTDEQITDRKLLKDTLYLLTMPDTALLSQASDDLKPCHNAVVSNLTHFENDILSKFSHTKPKLIIVDECHYGSSEKAVRYEKLFSYIEEKNPECSVIFISATPLSALLAAENEAILRRNLKTKLVFHKASSDYHGIRQMMSNGQVIGLGGREKNIMNKSEARERFFDKIKSHGSSGWALMRVPSGSAMNAKELLIKNGFDSSDIYIIGRSLSGVPDHELIDIDDFKVEYEQAMLFGRKLVAVTVAGVRAGINFGQEMKENLIASWDSTVSSIAAIVQANIGRACGYHANKSALHFTNKHGVKAYADIVDFLEANCSTHATDDLNGLREEFERICGAHEIRGLDVGARVNSGASKVPAKAFDYKAYETDSYLVVPAHLHEDFCFTKYTDDPELLDAIATIRNVLIKDNFSVGRHSLPQKSNVIASWVNGDTFDNPEKAIAGGPAFQRVSNLIVSLDKELHVRFNDVIPAGGGIDPAKNRIAAYIFSVYNKSSRQVDKKVMTQADVNDVASAFDVDPDDTIIVLFKRGDENQELTNQYINEMLEKASKSKIVEANKFQRI
;
A
#
# COMPACT_ATOMS: atom_id res chain seq x y z
N MET A 1 13.25 -30.84 42.55
CA MET A 1 13.34 -30.00 41.34
C MET A 1 12.89 -30.77 40.09
N THR A 2 13.40 -31.99 39.87
CA THR A 2 13.00 -32.89 38.76
C THR A 2 11.48 -33.09 38.59
N ILE A 3 10.75 -33.44 39.66
CA ILE A 3 9.27 -33.63 39.61
C ILE A 3 8.53 -32.36 39.13
N SER A 4 9.05 -31.18 39.44
CA SER A 4 8.43 -29.92 39.01
C SER A 4 8.76 -29.62 37.54
N ALA A 5 9.99 -29.89 37.11
CA ALA A 5 10.40 -29.74 35.72
C ALA A 5 9.62 -30.70 34.80
N ASP A 6 9.42 -31.95 35.23
CA ASP A 6 8.63 -32.94 34.50
C ASP A 6 7.17 -32.50 34.29
N LYS A 7 6.55 -31.88 35.30
CA LYS A 7 5.19 -31.30 35.15
C LYS A 7 5.13 -30.20 34.09
N HIS A 8 6.14 -29.32 34.04
CA HIS A 8 6.22 -28.30 32.99
C HIS A 8 6.34 -28.94 31.60
N ARG A 9 7.22 -29.94 31.44
CA ARG A 9 7.40 -30.64 30.16
C ARG A 9 6.16 -31.43 29.75
N GLU A 10 5.47 -32.07 30.70
CA GLU A 10 4.20 -32.76 30.46
C GLU A 10 3.12 -31.78 29.98
N GLN A 11 3.04 -30.59 30.58
CA GLN A 11 2.13 -29.54 30.13
C GLN A 11 2.45 -29.09 28.69
N LEU A 12 3.73 -28.90 28.36
CA LEU A 12 4.14 -28.55 26.98
C LEU A 12 3.76 -29.64 25.98
N ARG A 13 3.97 -30.92 26.32
CA ARG A 13 3.54 -32.06 25.48
C ARG A 13 2.02 -32.06 25.29
N HIS A 14 1.27 -31.83 26.36
CA HIS A 14 -0.20 -31.72 26.27
C HIS A 14 -0.64 -30.59 25.34
N VAL A 15 0.00 -29.42 25.42
CA VAL A 15 -0.29 -28.29 24.50
C VAL A 15 0.04 -28.67 23.06
N LEU A 16 1.23 -29.25 22.82
CA LEU A 16 1.63 -29.71 21.49
C LEU A 16 0.63 -30.72 20.91
N ASP A 17 0.17 -31.69 21.68
CA ASP A 17 -0.73 -32.74 21.19
C ASP A 17 -2.17 -32.26 20.98
N THR A 18 -2.64 -31.30 21.77
CA THR A 18 -4.05 -30.84 21.74
C THR A 18 -4.29 -29.55 20.96
N LYS A 19 -3.26 -28.71 20.75
CA LYS A 19 -3.38 -27.38 20.14
C LYS A 19 -2.61 -27.22 18.83
N SER A 20 -1.95 -28.28 18.35
CA SER A 20 -1.29 -28.27 17.04
C SER A 20 -1.51 -29.59 16.29
N PHE A 21 -1.28 -29.56 14.98
CA PHE A 21 -1.37 -30.75 14.12
C PHE A 21 0.01 -31.36 13.85
N PRO A 22 0.10 -32.67 13.53
CA PRO A 22 1.37 -33.35 13.31
C PRO A 22 2.31 -32.65 12.32
N HIS A 23 1.78 -32.15 11.20
CA HIS A 23 2.58 -31.47 10.18
C HIS A 23 3.12 -30.11 10.66
N GLN A 24 2.43 -29.43 11.57
CA GLN A 24 2.88 -28.18 12.19
C GLN A 24 4.01 -28.45 13.19
N ARG A 25 3.84 -29.48 14.02
CA ARG A 25 4.88 -29.94 14.95
C ARG A 25 6.15 -30.39 14.22
N PHE A 26 5.99 -31.10 13.11
CA PHE A 26 7.11 -31.55 12.30
C PHE A 26 7.89 -30.37 11.71
N ALA A 27 7.21 -29.39 11.11
CA ALA A 27 7.85 -28.18 10.60
C ALA A 27 8.55 -27.38 11.70
N ALA A 28 7.90 -27.19 12.85
CA ALA A 28 8.48 -26.51 14.00
C ALA A 28 9.70 -27.25 14.55
N LYS A 29 9.66 -28.59 14.62
CA LYS A 29 10.79 -29.41 15.09
C LYS A 29 11.97 -29.28 14.15
N ASN A 30 11.74 -29.33 12.83
CA ASN A 30 12.80 -29.17 11.83
C ASN A 30 13.41 -27.76 11.88
N ALA A 31 12.57 -26.73 12.02
CA ALA A 31 13.03 -25.35 12.16
C ALA A 31 13.83 -25.13 13.45
N PHE A 32 13.37 -25.68 14.58
CA PHE A 32 14.08 -25.56 15.85
C PHE A 32 15.41 -26.35 15.85
N ALA A 33 15.43 -27.55 15.26
CA ALA A 33 16.65 -28.35 15.10
C ALA A 33 17.66 -27.75 14.11
N ALA A 34 17.21 -26.85 13.22
CA ALA A 34 18.08 -26.15 12.30
C ALA A 34 18.86 -25.00 12.98
N LEU A 35 18.40 -24.54 14.14
CA LEU A 35 19.08 -23.56 14.96
C LEU A 35 20.27 -24.20 15.69
N ASP A 36 21.42 -23.55 15.60
CA ASP A 36 22.65 -23.94 16.30
C ASP A 36 23.51 -22.68 16.57
N ILE A 37 24.71 -22.88 17.15
CA ILE A 37 25.61 -21.76 17.49
C ILE A 37 26.12 -21.02 16.24
N ASP A 38 26.20 -21.70 15.10
CA ASP A 38 26.65 -21.16 13.82
C ASP A 38 25.49 -20.61 12.98
N CYS A 39 24.26 -21.06 13.23
CA CYS A 39 23.04 -20.72 12.51
C CYS A 39 21.91 -20.34 13.47
N ARG A 40 21.80 -19.04 13.73
CA ARG A 40 20.78 -18.49 14.65
C ARG A 40 19.52 -18.01 13.93
N THR A 41 19.45 -18.16 12.61
CA THR A 41 18.33 -17.66 11.80
C THR A 41 17.74 -18.78 10.93
N VAL A 42 16.42 -18.96 11.00
CA VAL A 42 15.69 -19.92 10.16
C VAL A 42 14.50 -19.26 9.49
N ILE A 43 14.30 -19.55 8.21
CA ILE A 43 13.10 -19.17 7.45
C ILE A 43 12.20 -20.39 7.33
N VAL A 44 11.00 -20.30 7.87
CA VAL A 44 9.92 -21.27 7.66
C VAL A 44 9.04 -20.80 6.52
N ALA A 45 9.17 -21.48 5.39
CA ALA A 45 8.33 -21.33 4.22
C ALA A 45 7.04 -22.12 4.40
N ALA A 46 5.87 -21.48 4.43
CA ALA A 46 4.61 -22.14 4.73
C ALA A 46 3.45 -21.57 3.90
N GLU A 47 2.71 -22.38 3.14
CA GLU A 47 1.60 -21.88 2.30
C GLU A 47 0.55 -21.07 3.10
N MET A 48 -0.20 -20.19 2.45
CA MET A 48 -1.23 -19.38 3.12
C MET A 48 -2.29 -20.24 3.79
N GLN A 49 -2.63 -19.92 5.04
CA GLN A 49 -3.64 -20.67 5.81
C GLN A 49 -3.35 -22.16 6.01
N SER A 50 -2.09 -22.57 5.85
CA SER A 50 -1.62 -23.93 6.15
C SER A 50 -1.45 -24.22 7.65
N GLY A 51 -1.72 -23.25 8.54
CA GLY A 51 -1.58 -23.40 9.99
C GLY A 51 -0.28 -22.87 10.59
N LYS A 52 0.22 -21.74 10.08
CA LYS A 52 1.41 -21.02 10.59
C LYS A 52 1.37 -20.75 12.10
N SER A 53 0.22 -20.33 12.65
CA SER A 53 0.06 -20.11 14.10
C SER A 53 0.40 -21.36 14.91
N GLY A 54 0.03 -22.55 14.44
CA GLY A 54 0.36 -23.81 15.12
C GLY A 54 1.84 -24.17 15.05
N VAL A 55 2.54 -23.76 13.99
CA VAL A 55 4.01 -23.83 13.91
C VAL A 55 4.63 -22.89 14.95
N ALA A 56 4.17 -21.65 15.04
CA ALA A 56 4.66 -20.68 16.03
C ALA A 56 4.43 -21.14 17.47
N LEU A 57 3.24 -21.69 17.78
CA LEU A 57 2.93 -22.28 19.08
C LEU A 57 3.89 -23.43 19.41
N SER A 58 4.13 -24.32 18.44
CA SER A 58 5.03 -25.45 18.63
C SER A 58 6.48 -25.00 18.84
N LEU A 59 6.94 -23.99 18.12
CA LEU A 59 8.26 -23.38 18.30
C LEU A 59 8.42 -22.77 19.70
N ALA A 60 7.42 -22.05 20.20
CA ALA A 60 7.43 -21.52 21.57
C ALA A 60 7.51 -22.66 22.61
N CYS A 61 6.81 -23.77 22.39
CA CYS A 61 6.89 -24.94 23.27
C CYS A 61 8.28 -25.59 23.23
N PHE A 62 8.88 -25.74 22.05
CA PHE A 62 10.23 -26.32 21.91
C PHE A 62 11.31 -25.44 22.54
N GLN A 63 11.21 -24.12 22.41
CA GLN A 63 12.09 -23.20 23.13
C GLN A 63 11.95 -23.34 24.65
N ARG A 64 10.73 -23.54 25.17
CA ARG A 64 10.55 -23.74 26.60
C ARG A 64 11.13 -25.08 27.07
N ASP A 65 10.91 -26.13 26.29
CA ASP A 65 11.38 -27.49 26.59
C ASP A 65 12.91 -27.60 26.54
N SER A 66 13.59 -26.72 25.79
CA SER A 66 15.06 -26.68 25.69
C SER A 66 15.76 -26.11 26.93
N LEU A 67 15.02 -25.61 27.92
CA LEU A 67 15.58 -25.05 29.16
C LEU A 67 16.01 -26.18 30.12
N THR A 68 17.00 -25.87 30.96
CA THR A 68 17.41 -26.79 32.04
C THR A 68 16.29 -26.94 33.09
N ASP A 69 16.37 -27.98 33.92
CA ASP A 69 15.39 -28.23 34.99
C ASP A 69 15.27 -27.06 35.96
N GLU A 70 16.37 -26.38 36.25
CA GLU A 70 16.41 -25.19 37.09
C GLU A 70 15.73 -24.00 36.38
N GLN A 71 16.02 -23.80 35.09
CA GLN A 71 15.48 -22.68 34.33
C GLN A 71 13.99 -22.81 34.04
N ILE A 72 13.52 -24.02 33.70
CA ILE A 72 12.12 -24.26 33.35
C ILE A 72 11.19 -24.12 34.56
N THR A 73 11.71 -24.34 35.78
CA THR A 73 10.97 -24.21 37.04
C THR A 73 11.06 -22.82 37.66
N ASP A 74 11.99 -21.96 37.20
CA ASP A 74 12.08 -20.58 37.66
C ASP A 74 10.98 -19.72 37.00
N ARG A 75 10.03 -19.27 37.83
CA ARG A 75 8.95 -18.37 37.43
C ARG A 75 9.47 -17.05 36.83
N LYS A 76 10.63 -16.54 37.26
CA LYS A 76 11.21 -15.31 36.71
C LYS A 76 11.66 -15.48 35.26
N LEU A 77 11.96 -16.71 34.85
CA LEU A 77 12.38 -17.08 33.50
C LEU A 77 11.22 -17.59 32.65
N LEU A 78 9.96 -17.48 33.10
CA LEU A 78 8.80 -18.03 32.39
C LEU A 78 8.68 -17.49 30.95
N LYS A 79 8.98 -16.21 30.73
CA LYS A 79 8.90 -15.57 29.41
C LYS A 79 10.24 -15.69 28.71
N ASP A 80 10.29 -16.48 27.64
CA ASP A 80 11.51 -16.76 26.89
C ASP A 80 11.32 -16.61 25.37
N THR A 81 10.09 -16.46 24.89
CA THR A 81 9.78 -16.35 23.46
C THR A 81 9.07 -15.03 23.17
N LEU A 82 9.54 -14.29 22.18
CA LEU A 82 8.90 -13.06 21.69
C LEU A 82 8.33 -13.33 20.29
N TYR A 83 7.03 -13.19 20.13
CA TYR A 83 6.35 -13.31 18.84
C TYR A 83 6.03 -11.91 18.30
N LEU A 84 6.51 -11.62 17.10
CA LEU A 84 6.47 -10.31 16.46
C LEU A 84 5.61 -10.33 15.21
N LEU A 85 4.61 -9.44 15.20
CA LEU A 85 3.88 -9.07 14.01
C LEU A 85 4.50 -7.85 13.33
N THR A 86 4.46 -7.84 12.00
CA THR A 86 5.02 -6.74 11.21
C THR A 86 4.17 -5.47 11.23
N MET A 87 2.87 -5.59 11.46
CA MET A 87 1.93 -4.46 11.49
C MET A 87 1.35 -4.24 12.88
N PRO A 88 1.15 -2.98 13.32
CA PRO A 88 0.52 -2.64 14.60
C PRO A 88 -1.01 -2.75 14.52
N ASP A 89 -1.53 -3.84 13.95
CA ASP A 89 -2.97 -4.11 13.90
C ASP A 89 -3.42 -4.77 15.21
N THR A 90 -4.33 -4.12 15.93
CA THR A 90 -4.81 -4.56 17.23
C THR A 90 -5.58 -5.88 17.17
N ALA A 91 -6.31 -6.15 16.08
CA ALA A 91 -7.05 -7.40 15.92
C ALA A 91 -6.09 -8.56 15.65
N LEU A 92 -5.07 -8.36 14.80
CA LEU A 92 -4.03 -9.37 14.57
C LEU A 92 -3.22 -9.67 15.83
N LEU A 93 -2.88 -8.63 16.62
CA LEU A 93 -2.19 -8.81 17.90
C LEU A 93 -3.03 -9.61 18.90
N SER A 94 -4.34 -9.33 18.99
CA SER A 94 -5.25 -10.07 19.87
C SER A 94 -5.35 -11.53 19.45
N GLN A 95 -5.55 -11.78 18.16
CA GLN A 95 -5.65 -13.14 17.61
C GLN A 95 -4.36 -13.94 17.87
N ALA A 96 -3.19 -13.36 17.59
CA ALA A 96 -1.92 -14.02 17.85
C ALA A 96 -1.70 -14.28 19.35
N SER A 97 -2.15 -13.36 20.21
CA SER A 97 -2.10 -13.54 21.66
C SER A 97 -2.98 -14.69 22.12
N ASP A 98 -4.18 -14.86 21.55
CA ASP A 98 -5.06 -15.97 21.88
C ASP A 98 -4.54 -17.32 21.35
N ASP A 99 -4.00 -17.34 20.13
CA ASP A 99 -3.39 -18.52 19.51
C ASP A 99 -2.20 -19.04 20.34
N LEU A 100 -1.36 -18.13 20.85
CA LEU A 100 -0.16 -18.47 21.64
C LEU A 100 -0.42 -18.56 23.14
N LYS A 101 -1.58 -18.13 23.62
CA LYS A 101 -1.96 -18.20 25.04
C LYS A 101 -1.68 -19.56 25.70
N PRO A 102 -1.90 -20.73 25.06
CA PRO A 102 -1.67 -22.03 25.68
C PRO A 102 -0.21 -22.32 26.07
N CYS A 103 0.80 -21.70 25.46
CA CYS A 103 2.20 -21.99 25.79
C CYS A 103 2.71 -21.26 27.06
N HIS A 104 2.03 -20.18 27.48
CA HIS A 104 2.32 -19.36 28.67
C HIS A 104 3.68 -18.62 28.67
N ASN A 105 4.64 -19.02 27.82
CA ASN A 105 6.00 -18.46 27.75
C ASN A 105 6.19 -17.41 26.64
N ALA A 106 5.24 -17.29 25.72
CA ALA A 106 5.30 -16.34 24.62
C ALA A 106 4.74 -14.96 25.02
N VAL A 107 5.41 -13.92 24.53
CA VAL A 107 4.93 -12.53 24.56
C VAL A 107 4.66 -12.08 23.13
N VAL A 108 3.45 -11.62 22.85
CA VAL A 108 3.08 -11.07 21.55
C VAL A 108 3.30 -9.55 21.54
N SER A 109 3.96 -9.08 20.49
CA SER A 109 4.26 -7.66 20.23
C SER A 109 4.28 -7.39 18.71
N ASN A 110 4.54 -6.15 18.33
CA ASN A 110 4.81 -5.74 16.94
C ASN A 110 6.18 -5.06 16.81
N LEU A 111 6.66 -4.92 15.58
CA LEU A 111 7.96 -4.29 15.28
C LEU A 111 8.08 -2.81 15.70
N THR A 112 6.97 -2.12 15.97
CA THR A 112 7.01 -0.73 16.45
C THR A 112 7.26 -0.65 17.96
N HIS A 113 6.74 -1.60 18.73
CA HIS A 113 6.73 -1.54 20.19
C HIS A 113 7.63 -2.59 20.87
N PHE A 114 8.29 -3.48 20.11
CA PHE A 114 9.00 -4.63 20.69
C PHE A 114 10.09 -4.27 21.71
N GLU A 115 10.85 -3.18 21.53
CA GLU A 115 11.87 -2.79 22.52
C GLU A 115 11.26 -2.43 23.87
N ASN A 116 10.13 -1.70 23.87
CA ASN A 116 9.39 -1.35 25.08
C ASN A 116 8.76 -2.58 25.73
N ASP A 117 8.24 -3.49 24.92
CA ASP A 117 7.68 -4.76 25.39
C ASP A 117 8.76 -5.67 25.97
N ILE A 118 9.98 -5.65 25.44
CA ILE A 118 11.14 -6.33 26.04
C ILE A 118 11.45 -5.71 27.41
N LEU A 119 11.59 -4.40 27.50
CA LEU A 119 11.92 -3.74 28.77
C LEU A 119 10.86 -4.01 29.86
N SER A 120 9.59 -4.02 29.50
CA SER A 120 8.48 -4.18 30.44
C SER A 120 8.14 -5.64 30.76
N LYS A 121 8.18 -6.54 29.77
CA LYS A 121 7.70 -7.93 29.92
C LYS A 121 8.82 -8.93 30.12
N PHE A 122 10.07 -8.59 29.78
CA PHE A 122 11.27 -9.44 29.88
C PHE A 122 12.27 -8.90 30.91
N SER A 123 11.76 -8.49 32.08
CA SER A 123 12.53 -7.80 33.14
C SER A 123 13.66 -8.63 33.78
N HIS A 124 13.57 -9.96 33.72
CA HIS A 124 14.52 -10.86 34.39
C HIS A 124 15.39 -11.67 33.41
N THR A 125 14.94 -11.82 32.16
CA THR A 125 15.69 -12.51 31.10
C THR A 125 15.32 -11.91 29.77
N LYS A 126 16.31 -11.77 28.88
CA LYS A 126 16.06 -11.46 27.48
C LYS A 126 15.37 -12.65 26.79
N PRO A 127 14.58 -12.43 25.73
CA PRO A 127 14.03 -13.51 24.92
C PRO A 127 15.16 -14.40 24.38
N LYS A 128 14.92 -15.71 24.35
CA LYS A 128 15.80 -16.72 23.76
C LYS A 128 15.44 -17.01 22.30
N LEU A 129 14.15 -16.92 21.98
CA LEU A 129 13.62 -17.06 20.63
C LEU A 129 12.78 -15.84 20.25
N ILE A 130 13.01 -15.31 19.04
CA ILE A 130 12.13 -14.35 18.38
C ILE A 130 11.48 -15.03 17.17
N ILE A 131 10.16 -15.06 17.14
CA ILE A 131 9.38 -15.54 15.99
C ILE A 131 8.79 -14.32 15.29
N VAL A 132 9.04 -14.18 13.99
CA VAL A 132 8.47 -13.09 13.18
C VAL A 132 7.48 -13.68 12.19
N ASP A 133 6.21 -13.32 12.31
CA ASP A 133 5.15 -13.78 11.40
C ASP A 133 4.75 -12.68 10.40
N GLU A 134 4.21 -13.11 9.26
CA GLU A 134 3.82 -12.27 8.12
C GLU A 134 4.97 -11.36 7.67
N CYS A 135 6.16 -11.95 7.51
CA CYS A 135 7.33 -11.22 7.04
C CYS A 135 7.24 -10.92 5.54
N HIS A 136 6.71 -9.72 5.23
CA HIS A 136 6.65 -9.15 3.88
C HIS A 136 7.44 -7.84 3.86
N TYR A 137 8.63 -7.87 3.26
CA TYR A 137 9.43 -6.66 3.04
C TYR A 137 8.86 -5.90 1.85
N GLY A 138 8.30 -4.71 2.11
CA GLY A 138 7.63 -3.95 1.05
C GLY A 138 7.11 -2.60 1.52
N SER A 139 8.00 -1.74 2.02
CA SER A 139 7.91 -0.27 2.06
C SER A 139 9.08 0.30 2.89
N SER A 140 9.42 1.57 2.68
CA SER A 140 10.55 2.26 3.32
C SER A 140 10.47 2.24 4.85
N GLU A 141 9.25 2.29 5.41
CA GLU A 141 9.05 2.22 6.86
C GLU A 141 9.25 0.82 7.44
N LYS A 142 8.90 -0.24 6.71
CA LYS A 142 9.06 -1.63 7.20
C LYS A 142 10.53 -2.02 7.24
N ALA A 143 11.33 -1.58 6.26
CA ALA A 143 12.78 -1.83 6.24
C ALA A 143 13.49 -1.25 7.48
N VAL A 144 13.20 0.00 7.85
CA VAL A 144 13.73 0.66 9.06
C VAL A 144 13.38 -0.11 10.34
N ARG A 145 12.18 -0.69 10.42
CA ARG A 145 11.73 -1.44 11.60
C ARG A 145 12.47 -2.76 11.78
N TYR A 146 12.77 -3.45 10.69
CA TYR A 146 13.57 -4.67 10.72
C TYR A 146 15.03 -4.40 11.09
N GLU A 147 15.61 -3.31 10.61
CA GLU A 147 16.97 -2.90 11.00
C GLU A 147 17.11 -2.77 12.52
N LYS A 148 16.11 -2.17 13.20
CA LYS A 148 16.07 -2.12 14.67
C LYS A 148 16.05 -3.49 15.32
N LEU A 149 15.29 -4.44 14.78
CA LEU A 149 15.24 -5.82 15.29
C LEU A 149 16.61 -6.50 15.18
N PHE A 150 17.27 -6.39 14.03
CA PHE A 150 18.59 -7.00 13.82
C PHE A 150 19.66 -6.36 14.70
N SER A 151 19.70 -5.04 14.79
CA SER A 151 20.62 -4.35 15.70
C SER A 151 20.38 -4.77 17.16
N TYR A 152 19.13 -4.98 17.58
CA TYR A 152 18.84 -5.55 18.91
C TYR A 152 19.43 -6.95 19.09
N ILE A 153 19.25 -7.86 18.13
CA ILE A 153 19.74 -9.24 18.22
C ILE A 153 21.27 -9.28 18.25
N GLU A 154 21.95 -8.42 17.52
CA GLU A 154 23.41 -8.46 17.42
C GLU A 154 24.09 -7.74 18.58
N GLU A 155 23.63 -6.53 18.90
CA GLU A 155 24.29 -5.65 19.86
C GLU A 155 23.79 -5.91 21.28
N LYS A 156 22.49 -6.19 21.44
CA LYS A 156 21.85 -6.29 22.75
C LYS A 156 21.55 -7.73 23.15
N ASN A 157 21.36 -8.69 22.24
CA ASN A 157 20.99 -10.06 22.57
C ASN A 157 21.61 -11.15 21.66
N PRO A 158 22.95 -11.28 21.65
CA PRO A 158 23.68 -12.13 20.69
C PRO A 158 23.42 -13.63 20.84
N GLU A 159 22.80 -14.07 21.93
CA GLU A 159 22.41 -15.47 22.14
C GLU A 159 21.00 -15.78 21.63
N CYS A 160 20.30 -14.80 21.07
CA CYS A 160 18.93 -14.96 20.57
C CYS A 160 18.92 -15.65 19.21
N SER A 161 18.01 -16.62 19.06
CA SER A 161 17.63 -17.19 17.78
C SER A 161 16.43 -16.47 17.18
N VAL A 162 16.32 -16.48 15.85
CA VAL A 162 15.24 -15.84 15.10
C VAL A 162 14.65 -16.80 14.09
N ILE A 163 13.32 -16.91 14.08
CA ILE A 163 12.60 -17.68 13.08
C ILE A 163 11.62 -16.78 12.35
N PHE A 164 11.74 -16.70 11.03
CA PHE A 164 10.81 -16.01 10.15
C PHE A 164 9.77 -16.99 9.61
N ILE A 165 8.49 -16.70 9.72
CA ILE A 165 7.43 -17.52 9.12
C ILE A 165 6.79 -16.73 7.97
N SER A 166 6.82 -17.27 6.76
CA SER A 166 6.32 -16.58 5.56
C SER A 166 5.52 -17.48 4.62
N ALA A 167 4.41 -16.92 4.13
CA ALA A 167 3.65 -17.50 3.01
C ALA A 167 4.25 -17.25 1.63
N THR A 168 5.18 -16.30 1.56
CA THR A 168 5.88 -15.92 0.34
C THR A 168 7.37 -16.05 0.67
N PRO A 169 7.87 -17.29 0.74
CA PRO A 169 9.21 -17.58 1.26
C PRO A 169 10.32 -16.90 0.47
N LEU A 170 10.05 -16.63 -0.79
CA LEU A 170 10.89 -15.82 -1.66
C LEU A 170 11.11 -14.38 -1.14
N SER A 171 10.08 -13.70 -0.64
CA SER A 171 10.24 -12.35 -0.05
C SER A 171 11.07 -12.41 1.23
N ALA A 172 10.95 -13.49 2.00
CA ALA A 172 11.78 -13.72 3.18
C ALA A 172 13.24 -14.05 2.80
N LEU A 173 13.47 -14.85 1.77
CA LEU A 173 14.80 -15.17 1.23
C LEU A 173 15.50 -13.94 0.65
N LEU A 174 14.79 -13.13 -0.14
CA LEU A 174 15.36 -11.89 -0.68
C LEU A 174 15.65 -10.86 0.41
N ALA A 175 14.83 -10.80 1.46
CA ALA A 175 15.11 -9.99 2.64
C ALA A 175 16.29 -10.54 3.44
N ALA A 176 16.50 -11.86 3.41
CA ALA A 176 17.69 -12.47 3.98
C ALA A 176 18.94 -11.91 3.28
N GLU A 177 18.92 -11.84 1.96
CA GLU A 177 20.08 -11.51 1.12
C GLU A 177 20.35 -10.01 0.91
N ASN A 178 19.33 -9.23 0.54
CA ASN A 178 19.50 -7.84 0.11
C ASN A 178 19.30 -6.84 1.26
N GLU A 179 20.28 -6.76 2.17
CA GLU A 179 20.63 -5.56 2.99
C GLU A 179 20.46 -5.61 4.52
N ALA A 180 19.87 -6.63 5.15
CA ALA A 180 19.76 -6.64 6.63
C ALA A 180 20.24 -7.94 7.32
N ILE A 181 19.78 -9.12 6.90
CA ILE A 181 20.10 -10.39 7.58
C ILE A 181 21.49 -10.90 7.17
N LEU A 182 21.87 -10.77 5.88
CA LEU A 182 23.16 -11.25 5.36
C LEU A 182 24.32 -10.25 5.40
N ARG A 183 24.09 -8.97 5.78
CA ARG A 183 25.20 -8.01 5.97
C ARG A 183 26.09 -8.34 7.18
N ARG A 184 25.67 -9.27 8.06
CA ARG A 184 26.20 -9.37 9.43
C ARG A 184 26.31 -10.81 9.99
N ASN A 185 27.05 -11.70 9.33
CA ASN A 185 27.50 -13.02 9.85
C ASN A 185 26.41 -13.99 10.37
N LEU A 186 25.11 -13.75 10.14
CA LEU A 186 24.05 -14.67 10.56
C LEU A 186 23.79 -15.71 9.47
N LYS A 187 24.37 -16.91 9.60
CA LYS A 187 24.01 -18.03 8.72
C LYS A 187 22.51 -18.29 8.85
N THR A 188 21.84 -18.41 7.71
CA THR A 188 20.40 -18.59 7.63
C THR A 188 20.09 -19.89 6.91
N LYS A 189 19.20 -20.70 7.47
CA LYS A 189 18.66 -21.91 6.83
C LYS A 189 17.19 -21.73 6.49
N LEU A 190 16.67 -22.50 5.53
CA LEU A 190 15.26 -22.55 5.18
C LEU A 190 14.67 -23.93 5.45
N VAL A 191 13.48 -23.95 6.04
CA VAL A 191 12.65 -25.14 6.25
C VAL A 191 11.31 -24.93 5.56
N PHE A 192 10.84 -25.91 4.80
CA PHE A 192 9.50 -25.88 4.22
C PHE A 192 8.49 -26.63 5.10
N HIS A 193 7.42 -25.93 5.47
CA HIS A 193 6.25 -26.50 6.11
C HIS A 193 5.34 -27.10 5.05
N LYS A 194 5.49 -28.41 4.85
CA LYS A 194 4.54 -29.23 4.08
C LYS A 194 3.20 -29.32 4.82
N ALA A 195 2.14 -28.78 4.21
CA ALA A 195 0.77 -28.93 4.72
C ALA A 195 0.30 -30.40 4.66
N SER A 196 -0.74 -30.74 5.42
CA SER A 196 -1.35 -32.08 5.35
C SER A 196 -2.08 -32.30 4.02
N SER A 197 -2.41 -33.57 3.73
CA SER A 197 -3.20 -33.96 2.56
C SER A 197 -4.56 -33.27 2.47
N ASP A 198 -5.14 -32.90 3.62
CA ASP A 198 -6.46 -32.29 3.71
C ASP A 198 -6.46 -30.79 3.41
N TYR A 199 -5.28 -30.19 3.24
CA TYR A 199 -5.14 -28.79 2.89
C TYR A 199 -5.45 -28.58 1.40
N HIS A 200 -6.46 -27.74 1.15
CA HIS A 200 -6.85 -27.31 -0.19
C HIS A 200 -6.16 -25.97 -0.51
N GLY A 201 -5.00 -26.07 -1.15
CA GLY A 201 -4.15 -24.94 -1.52
C GLY A 201 -4.24 -24.56 -2.99
N ILE A 202 -3.35 -23.65 -3.38
CA ILE A 202 -3.27 -23.13 -4.75
C ILE A 202 -2.98 -24.24 -5.77
N ARG A 203 -2.11 -25.20 -5.41
CA ARG A 203 -1.78 -26.35 -6.27
C ARG A 203 -3.02 -27.21 -6.56
N GLN A 204 -3.82 -27.51 -5.53
CA GLN A 204 -5.05 -28.28 -5.65
C GLN A 204 -6.12 -27.52 -6.45
N MET A 205 -6.24 -26.21 -6.24
CA MET A 205 -7.16 -25.37 -7.05
C MET A 205 -6.76 -25.36 -8.52
N MET A 206 -5.46 -25.29 -8.82
CA MET A 206 -4.94 -25.37 -10.19
C MET A 206 -5.22 -26.74 -10.83
N SER A 207 -4.94 -27.85 -10.13
CA SER A 207 -5.20 -29.20 -10.65
C SER A 207 -6.69 -29.47 -10.88
N ASN A 208 -7.56 -28.88 -10.06
CA ASN A 208 -9.01 -29.02 -10.18
C ASN A 208 -9.64 -28.07 -11.22
N GLY A 209 -8.84 -27.29 -11.96
CA GLY A 209 -9.35 -26.37 -12.98
C GLY A 209 -10.12 -25.17 -12.40
N GLN A 210 -9.92 -24.85 -11.12
CA GLN A 210 -10.60 -23.75 -10.44
C GLN A 210 -10.00 -22.38 -10.79
N VAL A 211 -8.79 -22.32 -11.35
CA VAL A 211 -8.09 -21.05 -11.66
C VAL A 211 -8.30 -20.62 -13.10
N ILE A 212 -8.94 -19.47 -13.27
CA ILE A 212 -9.21 -18.83 -14.56
C ILE A 212 -8.25 -17.65 -14.75
N GLY A 213 -7.55 -17.63 -15.88
CA GLY A 213 -6.55 -16.60 -16.16
C GLY A 213 -7.17 -15.27 -16.59
N LEU A 214 -6.67 -14.17 -16.04
CA LEU A 214 -6.97 -12.81 -16.47
C LEU A 214 -5.75 -12.20 -17.18
N GLY A 215 -5.86 -11.99 -18.49
CA GLY A 215 -4.82 -11.41 -19.34
C GLY A 215 -5.12 -9.97 -19.77
N GLY A 216 -4.07 -9.17 -20.02
CA GLY A 216 -4.20 -7.86 -20.68
C GLY A 216 -5.32 -6.96 -20.12
N ARG A 217 -6.28 -6.60 -20.98
CA ARG A 217 -7.43 -5.74 -20.64
C ARG A 217 -8.48 -6.43 -19.78
N GLU A 218 -8.55 -7.77 -19.78
CA GLU A 218 -9.56 -8.55 -19.07
C GLU A 218 -9.40 -8.46 -17.55
N LYS A 219 -8.24 -8.02 -17.07
CA LYS A 219 -7.95 -7.83 -15.64
C LYS A 219 -8.83 -6.76 -14.99
N ASN A 220 -9.18 -5.74 -15.77
CA ASN A 220 -10.13 -4.74 -15.33
C ASN A 220 -11.54 -5.28 -15.60
N ILE A 221 -12.27 -5.58 -14.53
CA ILE A 221 -13.64 -6.10 -14.63
C ILE A 221 -14.61 -5.15 -15.34
N MET A 222 -14.29 -3.85 -15.39
CA MET A 222 -15.07 -2.87 -16.13
C MET A 222 -15.02 -3.12 -17.64
N ASN A 223 -13.94 -3.74 -18.14
CA ASN A 223 -13.82 -4.11 -19.54
C ASN A 223 -14.66 -5.36 -19.82
N LYS A 224 -15.44 -5.32 -20.90
CA LYS A 224 -16.17 -6.51 -21.36
C LYS A 224 -15.17 -7.57 -21.82
N SER A 225 -15.30 -8.77 -21.26
CA SER A 225 -14.49 -9.94 -21.57
C SER A 225 -15.28 -11.22 -21.33
N GLU A 226 -14.88 -12.32 -21.95
CA GLU A 226 -15.47 -13.65 -21.70
C GLU A 226 -15.28 -14.05 -20.23
N ALA A 227 -14.13 -13.74 -19.64
CA ALA A 227 -13.86 -14.00 -18.24
C ALA A 227 -14.86 -13.29 -17.32
N ARG A 228 -15.23 -12.04 -17.62
CA ARG A 228 -16.23 -11.28 -16.85
C ARG A 228 -17.61 -11.91 -16.94
N GLU A 229 -18.06 -12.25 -18.15
CA GLU A 229 -19.37 -12.89 -18.32
C GLU A 229 -19.40 -14.24 -17.59
N ARG A 230 -18.32 -15.03 -17.71
CA ARG A 230 -18.18 -16.29 -16.98
C ARG A 230 -18.20 -16.12 -15.46
N PHE A 231 -17.61 -15.04 -14.93
CA PHE A 231 -17.67 -14.72 -13.50
C PHE A 231 -19.11 -14.42 -13.07
N PHE A 232 -19.85 -13.60 -13.82
CA PHE A 232 -21.25 -13.29 -13.51
C PHE A 232 -22.15 -14.51 -13.64
N ASP A 233 -22.00 -15.29 -14.72
CA ASP A 233 -22.78 -16.50 -14.96
C ASP A 233 -22.55 -17.54 -13.89
N LYS A 234 -21.31 -17.70 -13.40
CA LYS A 234 -21.00 -18.62 -12.30
C LYS A 234 -21.78 -18.27 -11.03
N ILE A 235 -21.97 -16.98 -10.73
CA ILE A 235 -22.75 -16.55 -9.55
C ILE A 235 -24.24 -16.73 -9.81
N LYS A 236 -24.74 -16.28 -10.96
CA LYS A 236 -26.18 -16.36 -11.29
C LYS A 236 -26.68 -17.80 -11.41
N SER A 237 -25.90 -18.68 -12.03
CA SER A 237 -26.24 -20.10 -12.21
C SER A 237 -26.01 -20.97 -10.97
N HIS A 238 -25.36 -20.45 -9.92
CA HIS A 238 -25.19 -21.19 -8.68
C HIS A 238 -26.56 -21.46 -8.04
N GLY A 239 -26.88 -22.76 -7.85
CA GLY A 239 -28.21 -23.23 -7.44
C GLY A 239 -28.47 -23.19 -5.93
N SER A 240 -27.45 -22.89 -5.12
CA SER A 240 -27.54 -22.73 -3.67
C SER A 240 -27.17 -21.31 -3.24
N SER A 241 -27.34 -21.03 -1.95
CA SER A 241 -26.72 -19.85 -1.33
C SER A 241 -25.20 -19.89 -1.47
N GLY A 242 -24.60 -18.72 -1.38
CA GLY A 242 -23.15 -18.57 -1.37
C GLY A 242 -22.75 -17.13 -1.60
N TRP A 243 -21.47 -16.89 -1.86
CA TRP A 243 -21.00 -15.53 -2.07
C TRP A 243 -19.83 -15.46 -3.03
N ALA A 244 -19.59 -14.28 -3.59
CA ALA A 244 -18.44 -14.00 -4.44
C ALA A 244 -17.61 -12.84 -3.89
N LEU A 245 -16.31 -12.91 -4.10
CA LEU A 245 -15.36 -11.88 -3.67
C LEU A 245 -14.74 -11.19 -4.88
N MET A 246 -14.97 -9.88 -5.00
CA MET A 246 -14.42 -9.05 -6.06
C MET A 246 -13.43 -8.06 -5.48
N ARG A 247 -12.18 -8.11 -5.94
CA ARG A 247 -11.17 -7.12 -5.60
C ARG A 247 -10.91 -6.21 -6.79
N VAL A 248 -11.07 -4.91 -6.59
CA VAL A 248 -10.93 -3.87 -7.62
C VAL A 248 -9.88 -2.82 -7.25
N PRO A 249 -9.38 -2.03 -8.22
CA PRO A 249 -8.48 -0.91 -7.95
C PRO A 249 -9.11 0.15 -7.02
N SER A 250 -8.25 0.91 -6.33
CA SER A 250 -8.70 2.05 -5.52
C SER A 250 -9.52 3.04 -6.36
N GLY A 251 -10.59 3.60 -5.79
CA GLY A 251 -11.51 4.50 -6.49
C GLY A 251 -12.47 3.81 -7.47
N SER A 252 -12.44 2.48 -7.61
CA SER A 252 -13.31 1.74 -8.55
C SER A 252 -14.43 0.94 -7.89
N ALA A 253 -14.58 1.01 -6.56
CA ALA A 253 -15.55 0.18 -5.83
C ALA A 253 -17.01 0.49 -6.20
N MET A 254 -17.40 1.77 -6.25
CA MET A 254 -18.74 2.17 -6.68
C MET A 254 -19.01 1.78 -8.13
N ASN A 255 -18.04 2.01 -9.03
CA ASN A 255 -18.14 1.60 -10.42
C ASN A 255 -18.39 0.09 -10.56
N ALA A 256 -17.75 -0.73 -9.73
CA ALA A 256 -17.96 -2.17 -9.70
C ALA A 256 -19.35 -2.56 -9.17
N LYS A 257 -19.84 -1.88 -8.13
CA LYS A 257 -21.22 -2.06 -7.62
C LYS A 257 -22.25 -1.70 -8.69
N GLU A 258 -22.11 -0.56 -9.36
CA GLU A 258 -22.99 -0.17 -10.46
C GLU A 258 -22.92 -1.15 -11.64
N LEU A 259 -21.74 -1.67 -11.96
CA LEU A 259 -21.58 -2.68 -12.99
C LEU A 259 -22.37 -3.96 -12.65
N LEU A 260 -22.28 -4.43 -11.41
CA LEU A 260 -23.05 -5.59 -10.95
C LEU A 260 -24.56 -5.32 -11.07
N ILE A 261 -25.04 -4.16 -10.60
CA ILE A 261 -26.47 -3.80 -10.72
C ILE A 261 -26.93 -3.78 -12.18
N LYS A 262 -26.14 -3.16 -13.07
CA LYS A 262 -26.41 -3.14 -14.52
C LYS A 262 -26.45 -4.54 -15.15
N ASN A 263 -25.77 -5.51 -14.53
CA ASN A 263 -25.78 -6.91 -14.95
C ASN A 263 -26.82 -7.74 -14.18
N GLY A 264 -27.79 -7.13 -13.49
CA GLY A 264 -28.93 -7.83 -12.90
C GLY A 264 -28.66 -8.47 -11.54
N PHE A 265 -27.64 -8.02 -10.82
CA PHE A 265 -27.46 -8.33 -9.40
C PHE A 265 -28.30 -7.35 -8.56
N ASP A 266 -28.96 -7.84 -7.51
CA ASP A 266 -29.73 -7.01 -6.59
C ASP A 266 -28.78 -6.12 -5.78
N SER A 267 -29.10 -4.83 -5.67
CA SER A 267 -28.29 -3.89 -4.90
C SER A 267 -28.17 -4.26 -3.41
N SER A 268 -29.18 -4.93 -2.86
CA SER A 268 -29.19 -5.42 -1.47
C SER A 268 -28.28 -6.63 -1.23
N ASP A 269 -27.79 -7.28 -2.30
CA ASP A 269 -26.88 -8.42 -2.22
C ASP A 269 -25.41 -8.01 -2.49
N ILE A 270 -25.13 -6.71 -2.67
CA ILE A 270 -23.79 -6.19 -3.02
C ILE A 270 -23.26 -5.28 -1.91
N TYR A 271 -22.12 -5.69 -1.34
CA TYR A 271 -21.51 -5.04 -0.18
C TYR A 271 -20.10 -4.54 -0.51
N ILE A 272 -19.76 -3.31 -0.12
CA ILE A 272 -18.40 -2.78 -0.25
C ILE A 272 -17.72 -2.82 1.12
N ILE A 273 -16.74 -3.72 1.28
CA ILE A 273 -16.05 -3.91 2.56
C ILE A 273 -14.93 -2.88 2.70
N GLY A 274 -15.01 -2.03 3.72
CA GLY A 274 -14.00 -1.02 4.03
C GLY A 274 -14.41 -0.10 5.19
N ARG A 275 -13.44 0.59 5.78
CA ARG A 275 -13.71 1.60 6.84
C ARG A 275 -13.72 3.05 6.31
N SER A 276 -12.91 3.32 5.30
CA SER A 276 -12.87 4.61 4.59
C SER A 276 -12.18 4.38 3.27
N LEU A 277 -12.91 4.56 2.16
CA LEU A 277 -12.41 4.32 0.82
C LEU A 277 -12.62 5.57 -0.04
N SER A 278 -11.58 5.97 -0.77
CA SER A 278 -11.68 7.09 -1.71
C SER A 278 -12.76 6.84 -2.75
N GLY A 279 -13.70 7.79 -2.90
CA GLY A 279 -14.80 7.72 -3.85
C GLY A 279 -15.97 6.82 -3.46
N VAL A 280 -16.06 6.38 -2.20
CA VAL A 280 -17.20 5.61 -1.68
C VAL A 280 -17.82 6.36 -0.49
N PRO A 281 -19.12 6.67 -0.51
CA PRO A 281 -19.81 7.25 0.63
C PRO A 281 -19.77 6.34 1.87
N ASP A 282 -19.70 6.91 3.07
CA ASP A 282 -19.62 6.12 4.31
C ASP A 282 -20.80 5.15 4.51
N HIS A 283 -22.00 5.52 4.05
CA HIS A 283 -23.19 4.67 4.15
C HIS A 283 -23.19 3.48 3.16
N GLU A 284 -22.29 3.48 2.17
CA GLU A 284 -22.10 2.38 1.23
C GLU A 284 -21.05 1.37 1.72
N LEU A 285 -20.36 1.69 2.82
CA LEU A 285 -19.32 0.88 3.42
C LEU A 285 -19.88 0.00 4.53
N ILE A 286 -19.41 -1.24 4.57
CA ILE A 286 -19.63 -2.18 5.66
C ILE A 286 -18.29 -2.68 6.18
N ASP A 287 -18.18 -2.96 7.48
CA ASP A 287 -17.01 -3.64 7.99
C ASP A 287 -17.08 -5.16 7.79
N ILE A 288 -16.02 -5.87 8.16
CA ILE A 288 -15.94 -7.31 7.92
C ILE A 288 -16.85 -8.12 8.84
N ASP A 289 -17.09 -7.65 10.06
CA ASP A 289 -17.88 -8.40 11.03
C ASP A 289 -19.37 -8.20 10.75
N ASP A 290 -19.77 -6.99 10.37
CA ASP A 290 -21.10 -6.71 9.83
C ASP A 290 -21.35 -7.52 8.54
N PHE A 291 -20.37 -7.62 7.64
CA PHE A 291 -20.51 -8.45 6.44
C PHE A 291 -20.70 -9.93 6.75
N LYS A 292 -20.08 -10.47 7.81
CA LYS A 292 -20.33 -11.87 8.23
C LYS A 292 -21.77 -12.06 8.69
N VAL A 293 -22.35 -11.09 9.39
CA VAL A 293 -23.76 -11.12 9.80
C VAL A 293 -24.67 -11.13 8.57
N GLU A 294 -24.42 -10.26 7.60
CA GLU A 294 -25.18 -10.23 6.34
C GLU A 294 -25.04 -11.53 5.55
N TYR A 295 -23.84 -12.12 5.54
CA TYR A 295 -23.60 -13.44 4.97
C TYR A 295 -24.45 -14.52 5.64
N GLU A 296 -24.46 -14.61 6.96
CA GLU A 296 -25.25 -15.60 7.70
C GLU A 296 -26.74 -15.46 7.39
N GLN A 297 -27.27 -14.23 7.38
CA GLN A 297 -28.65 -13.97 7.00
C GLN A 297 -28.93 -14.41 5.56
N ALA A 298 -28.07 -14.04 4.61
CA ALA A 298 -28.22 -14.43 3.21
C ALA A 298 -28.24 -15.96 3.03
N MET A 299 -27.44 -16.69 3.80
CA MET A 299 -27.45 -18.15 3.76
C MET A 299 -28.81 -18.73 4.19
N LEU A 300 -29.46 -18.16 5.22
CA LEU A 300 -30.80 -18.58 5.67
C LEU A 300 -31.88 -18.39 4.60
N PHE A 301 -31.75 -17.34 3.78
CA PHE A 301 -32.70 -17.03 2.72
C PHE A 301 -32.34 -17.61 1.34
N GLY A 302 -31.30 -18.44 1.25
CA GLY A 302 -30.88 -19.02 -0.03
C GLY A 302 -30.29 -17.97 -1.00
N ARG A 303 -29.85 -16.81 -0.50
CA ARG A 303 -29.38 -15.68 -1.31
C ARG A 303 -27.89 -15.81 -1.66
N LYS A 304 -27.49 -15.04 -2.67
CA LYS A 304 -26.12 -15.01 -3.19
C LYS A 304 -25.55 -13.61 -3.09
N LEU A 305 -24.47 -13.46 -2.33
CA LEU A 305 -23.88 -12.15 -2.09
C LEU A 305 -22.67 -11.87 -2.98
N VAL A 306 -22.38 -10.59 -3.21
CA VAL A 306 -21.12 -10.13 -3.82
C VAL A 306 -20.45 -9.12 -2.91
N ALA A 307 -19.29 -9.48 -2.39
CA ALA A 307 -18.41 -8.58 -1.64
C ALA A 307 -17.42 -7.89 -2.57
N VAL A 308 -17.36 -6.57 -2.52
CA VAL A 308 -16.39 -5.73 -3.24
C VAL A 308 -15.35 -5.21 -2.25
N THR A 309 -14.08 -5.38 -2.57
CA THR A 309 -12.94 -4.88 -1.78
C THR A 309 -11.99 -4.08 -2.66
N VAL A 310 -11.22 -3.17 -2.08
CA VAL A 310 -10.12 -2.49 -2.78
C VAL A 310 -8.75 -3.00 -2.33
N ALA A 311 -7.72 -2.74 -3.14
CA ALA A 311 -6.35 -3.19 -2.91
C ALA A 311 -5.77 -2.88 -1.51
N GLY A 312 -6.29 -1.86 -0.82
CA GLY A 312 -5.90 -1.43 0.53
C GLY A 312 -6.41 -2.30 1.68
N VAL A 313 -7.40 -3.17 1.46
CA VAL A 313 -7.83 -4.20 2.43
C VAL A 313 -6.81 -5.34 2.39
N ARG A 314 -5.57 -5.07 2.85
CA ARG A 314 -4.44 -6.04 2.88
C ARG A 314 -4.35 -6.75 4.23
N ALA A 315 -3.92 -8.03 4.16
CA ALA A 315 -3.47 -8.93 5.23
C ALA A 315 -4.24 -8.89 6.57
N GLY A 316 -5.08 -9.90 6.82
CA GLY A 316 -5.61 -10.18 8.15
C GLY A 316 -7.06 -10.66 8.22
N ILE A 317 -7.85 -10.50 7.16
CA ILE A 317 -9.24 -10.97 7.15
C ILE A 317 -9.29 -12.49 6.93
N ASN A 318 -9.68 -13.22 7.97
CA ASN A 318 -10.08 -14.62 7.89
C ASN A 318 -11.60 -14.72 7.69
N PHE A 319 -12.04 -15.19 6.51
CA PHE A 319 -13.46 -15.42 6.22
C PHE A 319 -14.05 -16.65 6.94
N GLY A 320 -13.27 -17.34 7.78
CA GLY A 320 -13.74 -18.54 8.47
C GLY A 320 -13.90 -19.73 7.53
N GLN A 321 -14.27 -20.88 8.09
CA GLN A 321 -14.40 -22.14 7.34
C GLN A 321 -15.66 -22.17 6.50
N GLU A 322 -16.80 -21.77 7.06
CA GLU A 322 -18.11 -21.83 6.41
C GLU A 322 -18.17 -20.96 5.14
N MET A 323 -17.69 -19.72 5.21
CA MET A 323 -17.66 -18.86 4.03
C MET A 323 -16.74 -19.43 2.94
N LYS A 324 -15.63 -20.09 3.27
CA LYS A 324 -14.79 -20.75 2.25
C LYS A 324 -15.50 -21.92 1.60
N GLU A 325 -16.26 -22.68 2.38
CA GLU A 325 -17.08 -23.78 1.86
C GLU A 325 -18.12 -23.28 0.85
N ASN A 326 -18.70 -22.10 1.11
CA ASN A 326 -19.76 -21.50 0.29
C ASN A 326 -19.27 -20.41 -0.69
N LEU A 327 -17.96 -20.30 -0.92
CA LEU A 327 -17.40 -19.37 -1.90
C LEU A 327 -17.73 -19.84 -3.32
N ILE A 328 -18.39 -18.99 -4.10
CA ILE A 328 -18.82 -19.29 -5.48
C ILE A 328 -17.72 -18.94 -6.48
N ALA A 329 -17.17 -17.74 -6.35
CA ALA A 329 -16.14 -17.23 -7.23
C ALA A 329 -15.35 -16.08 -6.60
N SER A 330 -14.13 -15.86 -7.06
CA SER A 330 -13.36 -14.67 -6.72
C SER A 330 -12.76 -14.00 -7.95
N TRP A 331 -12.75 -12.68 -7.99
CA TRP A 331 -12.10 -11.88 -9.02
C TRP A 331 -10.98 -11.03 -8.42
N ASP A 332 -9.78 -11.09 -8.98
CA ASP A 332 -8.64 -10.28 -8.53
C ASP A 332 -7.87 -9.64 -9.69
N SER A 333 -7.82 -8.31 -9.69
CA SER A 333 -7.13 -7.52 -10.72
C SER A 333 -5.62 -7.33 -10.48
N THR A 334 -5.03 -7.95 -9.47
CA THR A 334 -3.61 -7.75 -9.08
C THR A 334 -2.63 -8.32 -10.12
N VAL A 335 -1.55 -7.56 -10.40
CA VAL A 335 -0.54 -7.91 -11.42
C VAL A 335 0.92 -7.74 -11.01
N SER A 336 1.18 -7.25 -9.80
CA SER A 336 2.50 -6.71 -9.44
C SER A 336 3.56 -7.77 -9.17
N SER A 337 3.24 -8.79 -8.36
CA SER A 337 4.22 -9.81 -7.92
C SER A 337 3.53 -11.13 -7.56
N ILE A 338 4.31 -12.23 -7.50
CA ILE A 338 3.81 -13.52 -6.99
C ILE A 338 3.24 -13.36 -5.58
N ALA A 339 3.94 -12.63 -4.70
CA ALA A 339 3.48 -12.41 -3.35
C ALA A 339 2.14 -11.65 -3.31
N ALA A 340 1.99 -10.59 -4.11
CA ALA A 340 0.74 -9.84 -4.19
C ALA A 340 -0.42 -10.67 -4.76
N ILE A 341 -0.16 -11.60 -5.68
CA ILE A 341 -1.16 -12.51 -6.28
C ILE A 341 -1.58 -13.59 -5.29
N VAL A 342 -0.63 -14.18 -4.56
CA VAL A 342 -0.92 -15.24 -3.59
C VAL A 342 -1.62 -14.67 -2.37
N GLN A 343 -1.17 -13.52 -1.85
CA GLN A 343 -1.80 -12.81 -0.72
C GLN A 343 -3.17 -12.18 -1.04
N ALA A 344 -3.57 -12.25 -2.31
CA ALA A 344 -4.82 -11.77 -2.84
C ALA A 344 -5.98 -12.73 -2.53
N ASN A 345 -7.07 -12.65 -3.30
CA ASN A 345 -8.26 -13.47 -3.07
C ASN A 345 -8.00 -14.98 -3.13
N ILE A 346 -7.11 -15.45 -4.00
CA ILE A 346 -6.86 -16.89 -4.16
C ILE A 346 -6.21 -17.51 -2.91
N GLY A 347 -5.22 -16.87 -2.29
CA GLY A 347 -4.63 -17.39 -1.05
C GLY A 347 -5.54 -17.23 0.17
N ARG A 348 -6.56 -16.37 0.10
CA ARG A 348 -7.61 -16.28 1.12
C ARG A 348 -8.62 -17.42 1.02
N ALA A 349 -8.79 -17.95 -0.18
CA ALA A 349 -9.63 -19.10 -0.44
C ALA A 349 -8.96 -20.41 -0.01
N CYS A 350 -7.63 -20.48 0.18
CA CYS A 350 -6.96 -21.68 0.67
C CYS A 350 -7.41 -22.07 2.07
N GLY A 351 -7.25 -23.36 2.43
CA GLY A 351 -7.44 -23.82 3.81
C GLY A 351 -7.93 -25.26 3.90
N TYR A 352 -8.54 -25.60 5.02
CA TYR A 352 -9.05 -26.94 5.34
C TYR A 352 -10.56 -26.99 5.11
N HIS A 353 -10.95 -27.05 3.84
CA HIS A 353 -12.36 -27.04 3.41
C HIS A 353 -12.51 -27.90 2.15
N ALA A 354 -13.74 -28.29 1.80
CA ALA A 354 -14.03 -29.23 0.72
C ALA A 354 -14.50 -28.57 -0.58
N ASN A 355 -14.63 -27.24 -0.61
CA ASN A 355 -15.05 -26.50 -1.80
C ASN A 355 -14.09 -26.61 -2.99
N LYS A 356 -14.42 -27.54 -3.90
CA LYS A 356 -13.75 -27.77 -5.19
C LYS A 356 -14.47 -27.13 -6.37
N SER A 357 -15.51 -26.32 -6.10
CA SER A 357 -16.40 -25.78 -7.13
C SER A 357 -16.19 -24.29 -7.40
N ALA A 358 -15.56 -23.57 -6.46
CA ALA A 358 -15.26 -22.15 -6.59
C ALA A 358 -14.37 -21.87 -7.81
N LEU A 359 -14.62 -20.76 -8.52
CA LEU A 359 -13.76 -20.30 -9.61
C LEU A 359 -12.97 -19.04 -9.21
N HIS A 360 -11.66 -19.05 -9.41
CA HIS A 360 -10.75 -17.96 -9.06
C HIS A 360 -10.18 -17.31 -10.32
N PHE A 361 -10.65 -16.10 -10.63
CA PHE A 361 -10.23 -15.28 -11.75
C PHE A 361 -9.06 -14.39 -11.31
N THR A 362 -7.85 -14.71 -11.78
CA THR A 362 -6.61 -14.06 -11.33
C THR A 362 -5.49 -14.22 -12.37
N ASN A 363 -4.29 -13.70 -12.08
CA ASN A 363 -3.11 -13.91 -12.90
C ASN A 363 -2.63 -15.39 -12.82
N LYS A 364 -3.10 -16.21 -13.76
CA LYS A 364 -2.77 -17.65 -13.84
C LYS A 364 -1.27 -17.94 -13.96
N HIS A 365 -0.50 -17.08 -14.62
CA HIS A 365 0.95 -17.25 -14.74
C HIS A 365 1.63 -17.10 -13.38
N GLY A 366 1.24 -16.09 -12.59
CA GLY A 366 1.80 -15.90 -11.25
C GLY A 366 1.39 -17.00 -10.28
N VAL A 367 0.15 -17.51 -10.41
CA VAL A 367 -0.32 -18.67 -9.65
C VAL A 367 0.46 -19.94 -10.01
N LYS A 368 0.74 -20.18 -11.29
CA LYS A 368 1.53 -21.32 -11.74
C LYS A 368 2.99 -21.23 -11.28
N ALA A 369 3.59 -20.04 -11.36
CA ALA A 369 4.93 -19.81 -10.81
C ALA A 369 5.00 -20.10 -9.31
N TYR A 370 3.98 -19.71 -8.53
CA TYR A 370 3.92 -20.06 -7.11
C TYR A 370 3.80 -21.57 -6.88
N ALA A 371 2.94 -22.25 -7.65
CA ALA A 371 2.79 -23.70 -7.56
C ALA A 371 4.12 -24.43 -7.79
N ASP A 372 4.85 -24.05 -8.85
CA ASP A 372 6.16 -24.64 -9.17
C ASP A 372 7.20 -24.37 -8.07
N ILE A 373 7.18 -23.17 -7.46
CA ILE A 373 8.01 -22.82 -6.30
C ILE A 373 7.71 -23.74 -5.11
N VAL A 374 6.42 -23.96 -4.83
CA VAL A 374 6.00 -24.83 -3.72
C VAL A 374 6.41 -26.28 -3.97
N ASP A 375 6.24 -26.79 -5.19
CA ASP A 375 6.66 -28.14 -5.57
C ASP A 375 8.17 -28.33 -5.38
N PHE A 376 8.96 -27.34 -5.78
CA PHE A 376 10.40 -27.34 -5.58
C PHE A 376 10.78 -27.32 -4.09
N LEU A 377 10.16 -26.45 -3.29
CA LEU A 377 10.40 -26.40 -1.83
C LEU A 377 9.99 -27.68 -1.12
N GLU A 378 8.88 -28.30 -1.53
CA GLU A 378 8.44 -29.56 -0.95
C GLU A 378 9.42 -30.69 -1.26
N ALA A 379 9.93 -30.76 -2.48
CA ALA A 379 10.89 -31.77 -2.90
C ALA A 379 12.26 -31.63 -2.22
N ASN A 380 12.70 -30.40 -1.95
CA ASN A 380 14.08 -30.12 -1.52
C ASN A 380 14.23 -29.65 -0.07
N CYS A 381 13.17 -29.17 0.59
CA CYS A 381 13.27 -28.47 1.88
C CYS A 381 12.30 -28.97 2.95
N SER A 382 11.54 -30.04 2.69
CA SER A 382 10.53 -30.55 3.63
C SER A 382 11.10 -31.46 4.71
N THR A 383 12.13 -32.23 4.40
CA THR A 383 12.70 -33.25 5.32
C THR A 383 13.85 -32.73 6.17
N HIS A 384 14.58 -31.73 5.66
CA HIS A 384 15.71 -31.12 6.33
C HIS A 384 15.79 -29.63 5.97
N ALA A 385 16.44 -28.85 6.83
CA ALA A 385 16.70 -27.45 6.54
C ALA A 385 17.81 -27.34 5.47
N THR A 386 17.64 -26.44 4.51
CA THR A 386 18.65 -26.14 3.50
C THR A 386 19.37 -24.83 3.83
N ASP A 387 20.69 -24.80 3.63
CA ASP A 387 21.52 -23.59 3.68
C ASP A 387 21.86 -23.06 2.27
N ASP A 388 21.43 -23.74 1.21
CA ASP A 388 21.63 -23.33 -0.19
C ASP A 388 20.64 -22.25 -0.63
N LEU A 389 20.72 -21.08 0.01
CA LEU A 389 19.84 -19.95 -0.31
C LEU A 389 20.08 -19.39 -1.72
N ASN A 390 21.32 -19.52 -2.23
CA ASN A 390 21.68 -19.08 -3.57
C ASN A 390 21.03 -19.98 -4.64
N GLY A 391 21.12 -21.30 -4.49
CA GLY A 391 20.46 -22.25 -5.39
C GLY A 391 18.93 -22.11 -5.36
N LEU A 392 18.34 -21.89 -4.18
CA LEU A 392 16.91 -21.56 -4.06
C LEU A 392 16.54 -20.31 -4.88
N ARG A 393 17.37 -19.26 -4.82
CA ARG A 393 17.13 -18.01 -5.54
C ARG A 393 17.26 -18.19 -7.04
N GLU A 394 18.33 -18.83 -7.52
CA GLU A 394 18.53 -19.09 -8.94
C GLU A 394 17.34 -19.86 -9.52
N GLU A 395 16.84 -20.85 -8.78
CA GLU A 395 15.67 -21.62 -9.19
C GLU A 395 14.40 -20.76 -9.20
N PHE A 396 14.21 -19.88 -8.21
CA PHE A 396 13.06 -18.96 -8.19
C PHE A 396 13.10 -17.95 -9.33
N GLU A 397 14.27 -17.40 -9.65
CA GLU A 397 14.47 -16.52 -10.81
C GLU A 397 14.19 -17.28 -12.12
N ARG A 398 14.63 -18.54 -12.23
CA ARG A 398 14.35 -19.43 -13.37
C ARG A 398 12.85 -19.68 -13.54
N ILE A 399 12.14 -20.03 -12.47
CA ILE A 399 10.69 -20.25 -12.49
C ILE A 399 9.96 -18.96 -12.90
N CYS A 400 10.33 -17.81 -12.33
CA CYS A 400 9.70 -16.54 -12.69
C CYS A 400 9.92 -16.18 -14.16
N GLY A 401 11.14 -16.38 -14.67
CA GLY A 401 11.46 -16.19 -16.09
C GLY A 401 10.64 -17.10 -17.00
N ALA A 402 10.45 -18.36 -16.62
CA ALA A 402 9.67 -19.33 -17.40
C ALA A 402 8.18 -18.98 -17.51
N HIS A 403 7.61 -18.25 -16.54
CA HIS A 403 6.21 -17.83 -16.54
C HIS A 403 6.01 -16.36 -16.96
N GLU A 404 7.03 -15.72 -17.53
CA GLU A 404 6.99 -14.30 -17.94
C GLU A 404 6.55 -13.34 -16.82
N ILE A 405 6.85 -13.70 -15.57
CA ILE A 405 6.63 -12.83 -14.43
C ILE A 405 7.83 -11.90 -14.32
N ARG A 406 7.57 -10.58 -14.24
CA ARG A 406 8.56 -9.48 -14.31
C ARG A 406 9.61 -9.47 -13.17
N GLY A 407 9.77 -10.55 -12.45
CA GLY A 407 10.71 -10.72 -11.36
C GLY A 407 10.02 -10.95 -10.03
N LEU A 408 10.86 -11.34 -9.08
CA LEU A 408 10.53 -11.58 -7.69
C LEU A 408 10.03 -10.28 -7.06
N ASP A 409 9.21 -10.36 -6.01
CA ASP A 409 8.91 -9.19 -5.17
C ASP A 409 10.22 -8.79 -4.46
N VAL A 410 11.10 -8.08 -5.17
CA VAL A 410 12.19 -7.35 -4.56
C VAL A 410 11.49 -6.30 -3.74
N GLY A 411 11.27 -6.63 -2.46
CA GLY A 411 11.08 -5.63 -1.42
C GLY A 411 12.02 -4.48 -1.77
N ALA A 412 11.42 -3.32 -2.00
CA ALA A 412 12.02 -2.20 -2.70
C ALA A 412 13.54 -2.13 -2.55
N ARG A 413 14.28 -2.20 -3.67
CA ARG A 413 15.71 -1.88 -3.63
C ARG A 413 15.85 -0.47 -3.09
N VAL A 414 16.45 -0.34 -1.90
CA VAL A 414 17.04 0.93 -1.51
C VAL A 414 18.22 1.12 -2.45
N ASN A 415 18.18 2.18 -3.26
CA ASN A 415 19.38 2.57 -3.97
C ASN A 415 20.40 2.97 -2.90
N SER A 416 21.49 2.21 -2.77
CA SER A 416 22.62 2.55 -1.89
C SER A 416 23.36 3.81 -2.35
N GLY A 417 22.97 4.40 -3.49
CA GLY A 417 23.26 5.78 -3.77
C GLY A 417 22.35 6.66 -2.93
N ALA A 418 22.90 7.31 -1.90
CA ALA A 418 22.35 8.57 -1.41
C ALA A 418 21.88 9.37 -2.63
N SER A 419 20.60 9.73 -2.69
CA SER A 419 20.13 10.59 -3.76
C SER A 419 20.96 11.86 -3.66
N LYS A 420 21.96 12.02 -4.54
CA LYS A 420 22.73 13.25 -4.59
C LYS A 420 21.71 14.33 -4.87
N VAL A 421 21.52 15.23 -3.89
CA VAL A 421 20.77 16.46 -4.10
C VAL A 421 21.35 17.05 -5.39
N PRO A 422 20.52 17.25 -6.45
CA PRO A 422 21.03 17.79 -7.70
C PRO A 422 21.81 19.06 -7.39
N ALA A 423 23.00 19.26 -7.96
CA ALA A 423 23.80 20.46 -7.66
C ALA A 423 22.97 21.76 -7.80
N LYS A 424 22.05 21.77 -8.78
CA LYS A 424 21.07 22.84 -9.02
C LYS A 424 20.09 23.13 -7.88
N ALA A 425 19.87 22.22 -6.93
CA ALA A 425 19.02 22.47 -5.78
C ALA A 425 19.72 23.30 -4.71
N PHE A 426 21.06 23.29 -4.66
CA PHE A 426 21.84 24.24 -3.85
C PHE A 426 21.92 25.63 -4.49
N ASP A 427 21.64 25.73 -5.80
CA ASP A 427 21.48 26.99 -6.53
C ASP A 427 20.04 27.55 -6.44
N TYR A 428 19.15 26.91 -5.66
CA TYR A 428 17.77 27.36 -5.51
C TYR A 428 17.71 28.65 -4.70
N LYS A 429 16.88 29.60 -5.16
CA LYS A 429 16.55 30.83 -4.47
C LYS A 429 15.05 30.90 -4.25
N ALA A 430 14.63 30.96 -2.99
CA ALA A 430 13.25 31.19 -2.62
C ALA A 430 12.98 32.69 -2.54
N TYR A 431 11.85 33.11 -3.09
CA TYR A 431 11.34 34.46 -2.92
C TYR A 431 10.06 34.43 -2.11
N GLU A 432 9.87 35.43 -1.26
CA GLU A 432 8.58 35.62 -0.59
C GLU A 432 7.50 36.07 -1.58
N THR A 433 6.25 35.79 -1.24
CA THR A 433 5.11 36.42 -1.89
C THR A 433 4.77 37.67 -1.07
N ASP A 434 5.05 38.86 -1.63
CA ASP A 434 4.86 40.16 -0.98
C ASP A 434 3.38 40.46 -0.76
N SER A 435 2.60 40.29 -1.81
CA SER A 435 1.18 40.62 -1.81
C SER A 435 0.45 39.88 -2.93
N TYR A 436 -0.87 39.91 -2.89
CA TYR A 436 -1.72 39.48 -3.97
C TYR A 436 -2.78 40.54 -4.28
N LEU A 437 -3.33 40.48 -5.49
CA LEU A 437 -4.41 41.36 -5.94
C LEU A 437 -5.37 40.57 -6.82
N VAL A 438 -6.68 40.66 -6.52
CA VAL A 438 -7.74 40.09 -7.35
C VAL A 438 -8.53 41.22 -7.97
N VAL A 439 -8.68 41.21 -9.30
CA VAL A 439 -9.46 42.24 -10.01
C VAL A 439 -10.32 41.65 -11.12
N PRO A 440 -11.53 42.20 -11.36
CA PRO A 440 -12.24 42.03 -12.62
C PRO A 440 -11.42 42.66 -13.76
N ALA A 441 -11.40 42.01 -14.93
CA ALA A 441 -10.56 42.45 -16.05
C ALA A 441 -11.15 43.60 -16.86
N HIS A 442 -12.46 43.88 -16.72
CA HIS A 442 -13.20 44.92 -17.42
C HIS A 442 -12.86 44.95 -18.91
N LEU A 443 -12.96 43.81 -19.60
CA LEU A 443 -12.45 43.66 -20.97
C LEU A 443 -13.21 44.50 -22.01
N HIS A 444 -14.47 44.85 -21.74
CA HIS A 444 -15.36 45.57 -22.65
C HIS A 444 -15.38 47.09 -22.46
N GLU A 445 -14.61 47.61 -21.51
CA GLU A 445 -14.59 49.03 -21.19
C GLU A 445 -13.19 49.54 -20.87
N ASP A 446 -12.99 50.86 -21.01
CA ASP A 446 -11.74 51.50 -20.60
C ASP A 446 -11.79 51.80 -19.10
N PHE A 447 -11.34 50.83 -18.30
CA PHE A 447 -11.37 50.92 -16.85
C PHE A 447 -10.03 51.40 -16.27
N CYS A 448 -10.12 52.28 -15.28
CA CYS A 448 -8.97 52.83 -14.55
C CYS A 448 -8.61 51.95 -13.34
N PHE A 449 -7.59 51.10 -13.51
CA PHE A 449 -7.15 50.11 -12.50
C PHE A 449 -6.42 50.69 -11.30
N THR A 450 -6.07 51.98 -11.31
CA THR A 450 -5.50 52.66 -10.13
C THR A 450 -6.48 52.70 -8.95
N LYS A 451 -7.77 52.43 -9.20
CA LYS A 451 -8.77 52.23 -8.16
C LYS A 451 -8.52 50.98 -7.29
N TYR A 452 -7.84 49.96 -7.84
CA TYR A 452 -7.56 48.70 -7.16
C TYR A 452 -6.14 48.64 -6.59
N THR A 453 -5.18 49.32 -7.22
CA THR A 453 -3.80 49.36 -6.73
C THR A 453 -3.04 50.56 -7.32
N ASP A 454 -2.14 51.13 -6.53
CA ASP A 454 -1.17 52.14 -7.00
C ASP A 454 0.19 51.51 -7.37
N ASP A 455 0.32 50.18 -7.29
CA ASP A 455 1.56 49.48 -7.61
C ASP A 455 1.79 49.44 -9.13
N PRO A 456 2.86 50.08 -9.64
CA PRO A 456 3.11 50.18 -11.07
C PRO A 456 3.37 48.82 -11.74
N GLU A 457 3.89 47.83 -11.01
CA GLU A 457 4.15 46.49 -11.56
C GLU A 457 2.87 45.68 -11.72
N LEU A 458 1.92 45.82 -10.78
CA LEU A 458 0.60 45.20 -10.88
C LEU A 458 -0.23 45.86 -11.99
N LEU A 459 -0.17 47.19 -12.11
CA LEU A 459 -0.85 47.92 -13.19
C LEU A 459 -0.34 47.52 -14.58
N ASP A 460 0.99 47.42 -14.76
CA ASP A 460 1.59 46.94 -16.01
C ASP A 460 1.21 45.49 -16.32
N ALA A 461 1.15 44.63 -15.29
CA ALA A 461 0.73 43.25 -15.43
C ALA A 461 -0.72 43.13 -15.91
N ILE A 462 -1.64 43.89 -15.30
CA ILE A 462 -3.05 43.95 -15.70
C ILE A 462 -3.16 44.41 -17.16
N ALA A 463 -2.50 45.51 -17.51
CA ALA A 463 -2.52 46.05 -18.88
C ALA A 463 -1.99 45.02 -19.90
N THR A 464 -0.89 44.34 -19.58
CA THR A 464 -0.30 43.31 -20.44
C THR A 464 -1.25 42.13 -20.66
N ILE A 465 -1.90 41.64 -19.60
CA ILE A 465 -2.86 40.52 -19.69
C ILE A 465 -4.10 40.94 -20.50
N ARG A 466 -4.69 42.11 -20.22
CA ARG A 466 -5.85 42.63 -20.94
C ARG A 466 -5.56 42.80 -22.42
N ASN A 467 -4.40 43.35 -22.78
CA ASN A 467 -3.99 43.52 -24.18
C ASN A 467 -3.94 42.18 -24.93
N VAL A 468 -3.52 41.08 -24.29
CA VAL A 468 -3.52 39.75 -24.92
C VAL A 468 -4.94 39.25 -25.20
N LEU A 469 -5.87 39.45 -24.27
CA LEU A 469 -7.26 39.00 -24.43
C LEU A 469 -8.05 39.85 -25.44
N ILE A 470 -7.76 41.16 -25.53
CA ILE A 470 -8.44 42.09 -26.44
C ILE A 470 -7.97 41.94 -27.90
N LYS A 471 -6.67 41.61 -28.11
CA LYS A 471 -5.99 41.67 -29.42
C LYS A 471 -6.72 40.95 -30.57
N ASP A 472 -7.40 39.84 -30.28
CA ASP A 472 -8.11 39.03 -31.27
C ASP A 472 -9.64 39.09 -31.08
N ASN A 473 -10.16 40.25 -30.66
CA ASN A 473 -11.60 40.48 -30.41
C ASN A 473 -12.21 39.42 -29.48
N PHE A 474 -11.51 39.13 -28.37
CA PHE A 474 -11.90 38.12 -27.37
C PHE A 474 -12.01 36.69 -27.92
N SER A 475 -11.19 36.32 -28.90
CA SER A 475 -11.24 34.96 -29.45
C SER A 475 -10.95 33.89 -28.40
N VAL A 476 -11.81 32.87 -28.36
CA VAL A 476 -11.67 31.75 -27.40
C VAL A 476 -10.54 30.83 -27.87
N GLY A 477 -9.42 30.84 -27.16
CA GLY A 477 -8.19 30.26 -27.68
C GLY A 477 -7.10 29.97 -26.66
N ARG A 478 -5.90 29.75 -27.18
CA ARG A 478 -4.67 29.69 -26.39
C ARG A 478 -4.01 31.05 -26.43
N HIS A 479 -3.59 31.51 -25.27
CA HIS A 479 -2.96 32.81 -25.10
C HIS A 479 -1.50 32.64 -24.71
N SER A 480 -0.67 33.59 -25.11
CA SER A 480 0.73 33.67 -24.69
C SER A 480 1.08 35.13 -24.42
N LEU A 481 1.85 35.34 -23.35
CA LEU A 481 2.38 36.66 -23.03
C LEU A 481 3.52 37.02 -24.00
N PRO A 482 3.79 38.33 -24.21
CA PRO A 482 4.96 38.79 -24.95
C PRO A 482 6.27 38.25 -24.34
N GLN A 483 7.27 37.97 -25.18
CA GLN A 483 8.55 37.34 -24.78
C GLN A 483 9.33 38.07 -23.67
N LYS A 484 9.07 39.36 -23.44
CA LYS A 484 9.74 40.20 -22.43
C LYS A 484 8.83 40.62 -21.27
N SER A 485 7.70 39.95 -21.08
CA SER A 485 6.78 40.26 -20.00
C SER A 485 7.39 39.93 -18.64
N ASN A 486 7.17 40.82 -17.66
CA ASN A 486 7.52 40.58 -16.25
C ASN A 486 6.51 39.63 -15.55
N VAL A 487 5.48 39.17 -16.27
CA VAL A 487 4.39 38.33 -15.78
C VAL A 487 4.58 36.88 -16.23
N ILE A 488 4.29 35.94 -15.33
CA ILE A 488 4.06 34.53 -15.66
C ILE A 488 2.58 34.25 -15.53
N ALA A 489 1.91 33.85 -16.61
CA ALA A 489 0.47 33.64 -16.64
C ALA A 489 0.08 32.16 -16.70
N SER A 490 -0.90 31.80 -15.87
CA SER A 490 -1.72 30.59 -15.97
C SER A 490 -3.07 30.94 -16.59
N TRP A 491 -3.30 30.49 -17.82
CA TRP A 491 -4.59 30.65 -18.50
C TRP A 491 -5.54 29.53 -18.10
N VAL A 492 -6.31 29.77 -17.05
CA VAL A 492 -7.25 28.80 -16.49
C VAL A 492 -8.45 28.65 -17.44
N ASN A 493 -8.66 27.42 -17.90
CA ASN A 493 -9.75 27.00 -18.77
C ASN A 493 -10.61 25.93 -18.09
N GLY A 494 -11.67 25.50 -18.76
CA GLY A 494 -12.61 24.50 -18.24
C GLY A 494 -11.99 23.15 -17.84
N ASP A 495 -10.85 22.77 -18.42
CA ASP A 495 -10.14 21.51 -18.09
C ASP A 495 -9.20 21.67 -16.89
N THR A 496 -8.87 22.89 -16.49
CA THR A 496 -7.95 23.18 -15.35
C THR A 496 -8.65 23.74 -14.13
N PHE A 497 -9.87 24.25 -14.31
CA PHE A 497 -10.59 24.99 -13.29
C PHE A 497 -10.91 24.14 -12.07
N ASP A 498 -11.64 23.04 -12.28
CA ASP A 498 -12.19 22.13 -11.26
C ASP A 498 -11.82 20.65 -11.49
N ASN A 499 -11.12 20.32 -12.59
CA ASN A 499 -10.82 18.94 -12.96
C ASN A 499 -9.78 18.26 -12.02
N PRO A 500 -10.16 17.22 -11.25
CA PRO A 500 -9.26 16.51 -10.34
C PRO A 500 -8.17 15.70 -11.05
N GLU A 501 -8.40 15.25 -12.29
CA GLU A 501 -7.41 14.47 -13.05
C GLU A 501 -6.17 15.29 -13.45
N LYS A 502 -6.31 16.63 -13.43
CA LYS A 502 -5.24 17.57 -13.75
C LYS A 502 -4.70 18.28 -12.52
N ALA A 503 -5.22 17.97 -11.34
CA ALA A 503 -4.74 18.51 -10.09
C ALA A 503 -3.28 18.11 -9.85
N ILE A 504 -2.44 19.09 -9.58
CA ILE A 504 -1.10 18.85 -9.00
C ILE A 504 -1.30 18.64 -7.48
N ALA A 505 -0.24 18.42 -6.71
CA ALA A 505 -0.29 18.25 -5.24
C ALA A 505 -1.12 19.31 -4.46
N GLY A 506 -1.47 20.45 -5.09
CA GLY A 506 -2.31 21.51 -4.52
C GLY A 506 -3.77 21.58 -5.01
N GLY A 507 -4.27 20.60 -5.76
CA GLY A 507 -5.66 20.58 -6.27
C GLY A 507 -5.86 21.22 -7.65
N PRO A 508 -7.11 21.30 -8.15
CA PRO A 508 -7.49 22.08 -9.33
C PRO A 508 -7.12 23.57 -9.20
N ALA A 509 -7.05 24.31 -10.31
CA ALA A 509 -6.52 25.67 -10.32
C ALA A 509 -7.28 26.62 -9.38
N PHE A 510 -8.60 26.51 -9.30
CA PHE A 510 -9.41 27.33 -8.41
C PHE A 510 -9.08 27.05 -6.93
N GLN A 511 -9.14 25.77 -6.53
CA GLN A 511 -8.82 25.35 -5.16
C GLN A 511 -7.39 25.73 -4.75
N ARG A 512 -6.42 25.59 -5.67
CA ARG A 512 -5.03 25.97 -5.43
C ARG A 512 -4.90 27.47 -5.13
N VAL A 513 -5.51 28.31 -5.95
CA VAL A 513 -5.44 29.77 -5.78
C VAL A 513 -6.15 30.19 -4.48
N SER A 514 -7.32 29.61 -4.18
CA SER A 514 -8.01 29.86 -2.92
C SER A 514 -7.15 29.51 -1.70
N ASN A 515 -6.46 28.36 -1.72
CA ASN A 515 -5.57 27.95 -0.63
C ASN A 515 -4.37 28.90 -0.45
N LEU A 516 -3.81 29.41 -1.55
CA LEU A 516 -2.70 30.38 -1.50
C LEU A 516 -3.14 31.69 -0.88
N ILE A 517 -4.30 32.22 -1.29
CA ILE A 517 -4.87 33.45 -0.73
C ILE A 517 -5.18 33.28 0.76
N VAL A 518 -5.88 32.19 1.15
CA VAL A 518 -6.15 31.89 2.56
C VAL A 518 -4.87 31.77 3.40
N SER A 519 -3.77 31.30 2.80
CA SER A 519 -2.48 31.21 3.50
C SER A 519 -1.85 32.59 3.69
N LEU A 520 -1.92 33.46 2.68
CA LEU A 520 -1.45 34.84 2.76
C LEU A 520 -2.28 35.68 3.75
N ASP A 521 -3.61 35.53 3.74
CA ASP A 521 -4.51 36.22 4.68
C ASP A 521 -4.28 35.81 6.14
N LYS A 522 -3.74 34.60 6.35
CA LYS A 522 -3.36 34.09 7.67
C LYS A 522 -1.92 34.44 8.05
N GLU A 523 -1.26 35.33 7.30
CA GLU A 523 0.14 35.73 7.46
C GLU A 523 1.11 34.53 7.48
N LEU A 524 0.75 33.43 6.80
CA LEU A 524 1.66 32.30 6.63
C LEU A 524 2.67 32.64 5.52
N HIS A 525 3.94 32.32 5.73
CA HIS A 525 4.97 32.53 4.72
C HIS A 525 4.72 31.63 3.49
N VAL A 526 4.27 32.24 2.39
CA VAL A 526 4.07 31.56 1.10
C VAL A 526 5.24 31.87 0.18
N ARG A 527 5.95 30.83 -0.27
CA ARG A 527 7.01 30.97 -1.28
C ARG A 527 6.41 31.34 -2.63
N PHE A 528 6.86 32.44 -3.23
CA PHE A 528 6.43 32.85 -4.57
C PHE A 528 6.71 31.76 -5.62
N ASN A 529 7.79 30.99 -5.44
CA ASN A 529 8.13 29.84 -6.27
C ASN A 529 7.01 28.77 -6.30
N ASP A 530 6.22 28.63 -5.23
CA ASP A 530 5.08 27.70 -5.14
C ASP A 530 3.80 28.28 -5.74
N VAL A 531 3.74 29.59 -5.92
CA VAL A 531 2.66 30.30 -6.63
C VAL A 531 2.78 30.11 -8.14
N ILE A 532 4.01 30.03 -8.66
CA ILE A 532 4.27 29.91 -10.10
C ILE A 532 3.63 28.63 -10.68
N PRO A 533 2.91 28.72 -11.82
CA PRO A 533 2.32 27.57 -12.49
C PRO A 533 3.39 26.57 -12.96
N ALA A 534 3.11 25.25 -12.87
CA ALA A 534 4.09 24.22 -13.21
C ALA A 534 4.28 24.08 -14.74
N GLY A 535 5.51 24.26 -15.21
CA GLY A 535 5.95 24.03 -16.60
C GLY A 535 7.47 24.18 -16.71
N GLY A 536 8.15 23.21 -17.33
CA GLY A 536 9.62 23.09 -17.26
C GLY A 536 10.37 24.29 -17.85
N GLY A 537 11.17 24.98 -17.01
CA GLY A 537 12.18 25.95 -17.43
C GLY A 537 11.94 27.42 -17.05
N ILE A 538 10.90 27.71 -16.26
CA ILE A 538 10.62 29.09 -15.81
C ILE A 538 11.60 29.46 -14.69
N ASP A 539 12.25 30.63 -14.82
CA ASP A 539 13.22 31.18 -13.87
C ASP A 539 12.51 32.19 -12.94
N PRO A 540 12.24 31.84 -11.66
CA PRO A 540 11.55 32.71 -10.72
C PRO A 540 12.27 34.03 -10.47
N ALA A 541 13.57 34.11 -10.76
CA ALA A 541 14.36 35.32 -10.60
C ALA A 541 14.05 36.38 -11.68
N LYS A 542 13.51 35.99 -12.84
CA LYS A 542 13.27 36.89 -13.98
C LYS A 542 11.91 37.55 -14.00
N ASN A 543 10.95 37.01 -13.24
CA ASN A 543 9.57 37.47 -13.23
C ASN A 543 9.18 37.94 -11.83
N ARG A 544 8.56 39.12 -11.76
CA ARG A 544 8.08 39.70 -10.51
C ARG A 544 6.62 39.39 -10.22
N ILE A 545 5.83 39.04 -11.24
CA ILE A 545 4.38 38.80 -11.09
C ILE A 545 4.00 37.41 -11.58
N ALA A 546 3.22 36.68 -10.79
CA ALA A 546 2.55 35.46 -11.20
C ALA A 546 1.04 35.72 -11.29
N ALA A 547 0.41 35.32 -12.39
CA ALA A 547 -0.98 35.61 -12.68
C ALA A 547 -1.76 34.32 -12.94
N TYR A 548 -2.96 34.20 -12.36
CA TYR A 548 -3.97 33.22 -12.73
C TYR A 548 -5.14 33.95 -13.36
N ILE A 549 -5.43 33.62 -14.62
CA ILE A 549 -6.47 34.27 -15.42
C ILE A 549 -7.62 33.29 -15.56
N PHE A 550 -8.72 33.55 -14.85
CA PHE A 550 -9.96 32.80 -14.94
C PHE A 550 -10.85 33.51 -15.95
N SER A 551 -11.05 32.89 -17.12
CA SER A 551 -11.74 33.56 -18.23
C SER A 551 -12.54 32.59 -19.08
N VAL A 552 -13.72 33.04 -19.51
CA VAL A 552 -14.52 32.35 -20.54
C VAL A 552 -13.83 32.32 -21.92
N TYR A 553 -12.76 33.09 -22.11
CA TYR A 553 -12.00 33.15 -23.37
C TYR A 553 -10.81 32.17 -23.42
N ASN A 554 -10.58 31.39 -22.36
CA ASN A 554 -9.51 30.40 -22.31
C ASN A 554 -10.00 29.01 -22.75
N LYS A 555 -9.29 28.38 -23.71
CA LYS A 555 -9.67 27.07 -24.26
C LYS A 555 -8.59 26.00 -24.10
N SER A 556 -8.99 24.84 -23.55
CA SER A 556 -8.16 23.63 -23.55
C SER A 556 -8.05 23.02 -24.95
N SER A 557 -6.85 22.56 -25.29
CA SER A 557 -6.60 21.81 -26.53
C SER A 557 -6.89 20.32 -26.43
N ARG A 558 -7.19 19.81 -25.23
CA ARG A 558 -7.46 18.38 -25.01
C ARG A 558 -8.89 18.05 -25.44
N GLN A 559 -9.13 16.79 -25.76
CA GLN A 559 -10.48 16.27 -25.99
C GLN A 559 -11.08 15.88 -24.63
N VAL A 560 -11.67 16.86 -23.96
CA VAL A 560 -12.36 16.72 -22.66
C VAL A 560 -13.72 17.41 -22.73
N ASP A 561 -14.64 17.02 -21.85
CA ASP A 561 -16.04 17.46 -21.89
C ASP A 561 -16.18 18.97 -21.65
N LYS A 562 -15.43 19.52 -20.67
CA LYS A 562 -15.40 20.96 -20.35
C LYS A 562 -14.08 21.58 -20.82
N LYS A 563 -14.07 22.21 -22.01
CA LYS A 563 -12.85 22.83 -22.58
C LYS A 563 -12.68 24.30 -22.25
N VAL A 564 -13.77 24.98 -21.94
CA VAL A 564 -13.87 26.43 -21.72
C VAL A 564 -14.63 26.64 -20.42
N MET A 565 -14.31 27.70 -19.67
CA MET A 565 -15.07 28.07 -18.48
C MET A 565 -16.43 28.66 -18.88
N THR A 566 -17.45 28.40 -18.07
CA THR A 566 -18.76 29.03 -18.19
C THR A 566 -18.79 30.35 -17.43
N GLN A 567 -19.80 31.20 -17.70
CA GLN A 567 -19.99 32.43 -16.91
C GLN A 567 -20.24 32.11 -15.42
N ALA A 568 -20.91 31.01 -15.12
CA ALA A 568 -21.12 30.56 -13.74
C ALA A 568 -19.78 30.26 -13.06
N ASP A 569 -18.85 29.57 -13.74
CA ASP A 569 -17.53 29.26 -13.20
C ASP A 569 -16.73 30.53 -12.84
N VAL A 570 -16.79 31.57 -13.68
CA VAL A 570 -16.09 32.84 -13.42
C VAL A 570 -16.79 33.63 -12.31
N ASN A 571 -18.12 33.60 -12.25
CA ASN A 571 -18.89 34.22 -11.16
C ASN A 571 -18.60 33.55 -9.81
N ASP A 572 -18.36 32.24 -9.78
CA ASP A 572 -17.94 31.52 -8.57
C ASP A 572 -16.58 32.04 -8.08
N VAL A 573 -15.65 32.32 -8.99
CA VAL A 573 -14.35 32.93 -8.68
C VAL A 573 -14.54 34.35 -8.12
N ALA A 574 -15.35 35.18 -8.77
CA ALA A 574 -15.62 36.54 -8.34
C ALA A 574 -16.23 36.58 -6.93
N SER A 575 -17.22 35.72 -6.69
CA SER A 575 -17.89 35.58 -5.38
C SER A 575 -16.95 35.08 -4.29
N ALA A 576 -16.05 34.14 -4.62
CA ALA A 576 -15.11 33.59 -3.65
C ALA A 576 -14.04 34.58 -3.19
N PHE A 577 -13.74 35.60 -4.00
CA PHE A 577 -12.74 36.63 -3.71
C PHE A 577 -13.34 38.01 -3.45
N ASP A 578 -14.66 38.10 -3.29
CA ASP A 578 -15.40 39.34 -3.01
C ASP A 578 -15.08 40.48 -4.00
N VAL A 579 -15.11 40.16 -5.30
CA VAL A 579 -14.93 41.14 -6.40
C VAL A 579 -16.15 41.19 -7.31
N ASP A 580 -16.31 42.31 -8.02
CA ASP A 580 -17.42 42.50 -8.95
C ASP A 580 -17.46 41.39 -10.04
N PRO A 581 -18.65 40.85 -10.37
CA PRO A 581 -18.79 39.84 -11.41
C PRO A 581 -18.32 40.35 -12.79
N ASP A 582 -17.57 39.52 -13.50
CA ASP A 582 -17.03 39.79 -14.83
C ASP A 582 -16.93 38.48 -15.65
N ASP A 583 -16.67 38.55 -16.94
CA ASP A 583 -16.37 37.40 -17.79
C ASP A 583 -14.92 36.88 -17.61
N THR A 584 -14.09 37.70 -16.95
CA THR A 584 -12.68 37.42 -16.69
C THR A 584 -12.25 38.00 -15.35
N ILE A 585 -11.70 37.16 -14.49
CA ILE A 585 -11.11 37.54 -13.20
C ILE A 585 -9.60 37.26 -13.23
N ILE A 586 -8.80 38.23 -12.82
CA ILE A 586 -7.35 38.15 -12.78
C ILE A 586 -6.91 38.10 -11.31
N VAL A 587 -6.18 37.05 -10.94
CA VAL A 587 -5.51 36.94 -9.65
C VAL A 587 -4.02 37.09 -9.85
N LEU A 588 -3.42 38.11 -9.23
CA LEU A 588 -2.02 38.47 -9.31
C LEU A 588 -1.35 38.21 -7.98
N PHE A 589 -0.15 37.67 -8.02
CA PHE A 589 0.75 37.55 -6.87
C PHE A 589 2.03 38.27 -7.21
N LYS A 590 2.50 39.10 -6.28
CA LYS A 590 3.73 39.86 -6.41
C LYS A 590 4.85 39.19 -5.64
N ARG A 591 6.00 39.08 -6.29
CA ARG A 591 7.23 38.56 -5.71
C ARG A 591 7.85 39.61 -4.79
N GLY A 592 8.10 39.22 -3.56
CA GLY A 592 8.89 39.95 -2.59
C GLY A 592 10.38 39.67 -2.72
N ASP A 593 11.10 39.92 -1.63
CA ASP A 593 12.54 39.77 -1.59
C ASP A 593 12.97 38.30 -1.53
N GLU A 594 14.24 38.08 -1.86
CA GLU A 594 14.89 36.77 -1.69
C GLU A 594 14.96 36.45 -0.19
N ASN A 595 14.39 35.31 0.22
CA ASN A 595 14.38 34.90 1.61
C ASN A 595 15.31 33.68 1.80
N GLN A 596 16.38 33.90 2.56
CA GLN A 596 17.39 32.87 2.83
C GLN A 596 16.84 31.75 3.73
N GLU A 597 15.93 32.06 4.64
CA GLU A 597 15.30 31.07 5.53
C GLU A 597 14.40 30.12 4.73
N LEU A 598 13.56 30.63 3.84
CA LEU A 598 12.74 29.82 2.93
C LEU A 598 13.58 29.00 1.94
N THR A 599 14.72 29.56 1.53
CA THR A 599 15.72 28.86 0.71
C THR A 599 16.33 27.69 1.47
N ASN A 600 16.75 27.93 2.71
CA ASN A 600 17.30 26.89 3.59
C ASN A 600 16.25 25.84 3.96
N GLN A 601 14.99 26.24 4.19
CA GLN A 601 13.87 25.31 4.42
C GLN A 601 13.65 24.41 3.19
N TYR A 602 13.66 24.95 1.97
CA TYR A 602 13.55 24.15 0.76
C TYR A 602 14.74 23.20 0.58
N ILE A 603 15.97 23.68 0.80
CA ILE A 603 17.18 22.84 0.74
C ILE A 603 17.11 21.74 1.80
N ASN A 604 16.68 22.06 3.03
CA ASN A 604 16.48 21.09 4.10
C ASN A 604 15.36 20.10 3.79
N GLU A 605 14.24 20.53 3.19
CA GLU A 605 13.20 19.62 2.68
C GLU A 605 13.74 18.70 1.59
N MET A 606 14.61 19.19 0.71
CA MET A 606 15.26 18.38 -0.33
C MET A 606 16.31 17.44 0.23
N LEU A 607 17.08 17.87 1.22
CA LEU A 607 18.02 17.03 1.98
C LEU A 607 17.27 15.98 2.80
N GLU A 608 16.16 16.34 3.43
CA GLU A 608 15.26 15.42 4.11
C GLU A 608 14.63 14.43 3.12
N LYS A 609 14.13 14.90 1.97
CA LYS A 609 13.62 14.04 0.88
C LYS A 609 14.72 13.18 0.24
N ALA A 610 15.98 13.57 0.33
CA ALA A 610 17.14 12.79 -0.12
C ALA A 610 17.62 11.80 0.94
N SER A 611 17.47 12.14 2.23
CA SER A 611 17.74 11.29 3.39
C SER A 611 16.63 10.26 3.62
N LYS A 612 15.39 10.61 3.25
CA LYS A 612 14.27 9.69 3.09
C LYS A 612 14.52 8.93 1.80
N SER A 613 14.99 7.69 1.91
CA SER A 613 15.24 6.82 0.76
C SER A 613 14.03 6.82 -0.18
N LYS A 614 14.19 7.40 -1.38
CA LYS A 614 13.19 7.21 -2.43
C LYS A 614 13.22 5.73 -2.83
N ILE A 615 12.15 5.04 -2.50
CA ILE A 615 11.77 3.84 -3.26
C ILE A 615 11.37 4.34 -4.63
N VAL A 616 12.21 4.08 -5.63
CA VAL A 616 11.78 4.07 -7.01
C VAL A 616 11.18 2.68 -7.20
N GLU A 617 9.84 2.56 -7.26
CA GLU A 617 9.28 1.49 -8.08
C GLU A 617 9.92 1.69 -9.45
N ALA A 618 10.75 0.75 -9.88
CA ALA A 618 11.21 0.73 -11.25
C ALA A 618 10.00 0.41 -12.13
N ASN A 619 9.11 1.37 -12.32
CA ASN A 619 8.21 1.41 -13.46
C ASN A 619 9.10 1.62 -14.68
N LYS A 620 9.70 0.54 -15.18
CA LYS A 620 9.99 0.43 -16.62
C LYS A 620 8.64 0.24 -17.34
N PHE A 621 7.81 1.27 -17.28
CA PHE A 621 6.78 1.53 -18.28
C PHE A 621 7.27 2.72 -19.10
N GLN A 622 8.14 2.44 -20.06
CA GLN A 622 8.17 3.10 -21.36
C GLN A 622 9.06 2.32 -22.33
N ARG A 623 8.47 2.02 -23.51
CA ARG A 623 9.01 1.37 -24.72
C ARG A 623 9.18 -0.15 -24.66
N ILE A 624 8.16 -0.88 -25.11
CA ILE A 624 8.08 -1.37 -26.50
C ILE A 624 6.70 -1.03 -27.03
#